data_AF-A0A1V4W4T6-F1
#
_entry.id   AF-A0A1V4W4T6-F1
#
_cell.length_a   1.000
_cell.length_b   1.000
_cell.length_c   1.000
_cell.angle_alpha   90.00
_cell.angle_beta   90.00
_cell.angle_gamma   90.00
#
_symmetry.space_group_name_H-M   'P 1'
#
loop_
_entity.id
_entity.type
_entity.pdbx_description
1 polymer ?
#
loop_
_entity_poly.entity_id
_entity_poly.type
_entity_poly.pdbx_seq_one_letter_code
_entity_poly.pdbx_strand_id
1 'polypeptide(L)'
;MMKRMKMVLLVLILSAFLFTGGTCWAVSTTTIGQLPATLSNEELGFRFEAPPKASDKTYEVKVEATDSKKILPTEEYFVTKAVDIKIVNSSGKTAGNLTKPVRLIFTFNDIDHKRASNMNTK
;
A
#
# COMPACT_ATOMS: atom_id res chain seq x y z
N MET A 1 -43.63 -18.26 20.14
CA MET A 1 -42.65 -18.86 19.20
C MET A 1 -42.09 -17.85 18.17
N MET A 2 -42.93 -17.05 17.50
CA MET A 2 -42.50 -16.06 16.48
C MET A 2 -41.49 -14.99 16.94
N LYS A 3 -41.53 -14.55 18.22
CA LYS A 3 -40.61 -13.52 18.74
C LYS A 3 -39.15 -14.00 18.82
N ARG A 4 -38.93 -15.28 19.15
CA ARG A 4 -37.59 -15.89 19.21
C ARG A 4 -37.02 -16.10 17.80
N MET A 5 -37.86 -16.46 16.84
CA MET A 5 -37.46 -16.64 15.44
C MET A 5 -37.03 -15.31 14.78
N LYS A 6 -37.73 -14.21 15.08
CA LYS A 6 -37.34 -12.86 14.62
C LYS A 6 -36.03 -12.39 15.23
N MET A 7 -35.77 -12.70 16.51
CA MET A 7 -34.53 -12.34 17.19
C MET A 7 -33.32 -13.10 16.63
N VAL A 8 -33.47 -14.40 16.34
CA VAL A 8 -32.43 -15.22 15.71
C VAL A 8 -32.12 -14.72 14.29
N LEU A 9 -33.15 -14.37 13.52
CA LEU A 9 -32.97 -13.81 12.18
C LEU A 9 -32.24 -12.45 12.21
N LEU A 10 -32.57 -11.59 13.18
CA LEU A 10 -31.91 -10.30 13.35
C LEU A 10 -30.42 -10.47 13.72
N VAL A 11 -30.10 -11.44 14.58
CA VAL A 11 -28.72 -11.76 14.97
C VAL A 11 -27.93 -12.31 13.79
N LEU A 12 -28.54 -13.15 12.94
CA LEU A 12 -27.91 -13.68 11.72
C LEU A 12 -27.62 -12.60 10.68
N ILE A 13 -28.54 -11.65 10.48
CA ILE A 13 -28.35 -10.53 9.55
C ILE A 13 -27.27 -9.58 10.08
N LEU A 14 -27.27 -9.30 11.40
CA LEU A 14 -26.28 -8.43 12.03
C LEU A 14 -24.88 -9.05 11.98
N SER A 15 -24.76 -10.37 12.18
CA SER A 15 -23.49 -11.07 12.05
C SER A 15 -23.01 -11.12 10.59
N ALA A 16 -23.90 -11.30 9.61
CA ALA A 16 -23.52 -11.20 8.19
C ALA A 16 -22.98 -9.81 7.80
N PHE A 17 -23.47 -8.73 8.44
CA PHE A 17 -22.98 -7.37 8.21
C PHE A 17 -21.63 -7.07 8.88
N LEU A 18 -21.28 -7.77 9.97
CA LEU A 18 -20.01 -7.54 10.67
C LEU A 18 -18.81 -8.23 9.98
N PHE A 19 -19.05 -9.20 9.10
CA PHE A 19 -18.00 -9.90 8.34
C PHE A 19 -17.73 -9.33 6.95
N THR A 20 -18.46 -8.30 6.50
CA THR A 20 -18.12 -7.53 5.30
C THR A 20 -17.24 -6.31 5.64
N GLY A 21 -16.43 -6.41 6.68
CA GLY A 21 -15.28 -5.55 6.89
C GLY A 21 -14.22 -5.88 5.83
N GLY A 22 -14.38 -5.33 4.62
CA GLY A 22 -13.30 -5.30 3.65
C GLY A 22 -12.06 -4.73 4.34
N THR A 23 -10.92 -5.40 4.17
CA THR A 23 -9.64 -4.90 4.64
C THR A 23 -9.40 -3.54 3.98
N CYS A 24 -9.68 -2.47 4.71
CA CYS A 24 -9.27 -1.14 4.32
C CYS A 24 -7.75 -1.12 4.51
N TRP A 25 -7.01 -1.35 3.42
CA TRP A 25 -5.56 -1.23 3.43
C TRP A 25 -5.23 0.20 3.84
N ALA A 26 -4.53 0.36 4.96
CA ALA A 26 -4.24 1.66 5.53
C ALA A 26 -3.44 2.50 4.53
N VAL A 27 -4.08 3.50 3.94
CA VAL A 27 -3.43 4.47 3.05
C VAL A 27 -2.45 5.29 3.88
N SER A 28 -1.17 5.15 3.58
CA SER A 28 -0.12 5.90 4.26
C SER A 28 0.06 7.24 3.55
N THR A 29 -0.03 8.37 4.27
CA THR A 29 0.05 9.70 3.66
C THR A 29 1.10 10.60 4.31
N THR A 30 1.70 11.49 3.50
CA THR A 30 2.56 12.59 3.98
C THR A 30 2.45 13.79 3.05
N THR A 31 3.02 14.93 3.42
CA THR A 31 3.06 16.14 2.57
C THR A 31 4.49 16.53 2.25
N ILE A 32 4.75 16.91 0.99
CA ILE A 32 6.05 17.34 0.50
C ILE A 32 5.98 18.77 -0.05
N GLY A 33 7.11 19.47 -0.08
CA GLY A 33 7.21 20.82 -0.63
C GLY A 33 8.47 21.51 -0.12
N GLN A 34 8.30 22.54 0.69
CA GLN A 34 9.40 23.33 1.25
C GLN A 34 10.13 22.61 2.39
N LEU A 35 9.41 21.85 3.22
CA LEU A 35 9.96 21.11 4.35
C LEU A 35 10.34 19.67 3.96
N PRO A 36 11.32 19.06 4.67
CA PRO A 36 11.60 17.65 4.50
C PRO A 36 10.43 16.81 4.99
N ALA A 37 10.26 15.63 4.39
CA ALA A 37 9.21 14.70 4.78
C ALA A 37 9.69 13.26 4.65
N THR A 38 9.21 12.42 5.57
CA THR A 38 9.44 10.98 5.55
C THR A 38 8.11 10.27 5.74
N LEU A 39 7.91 9.17 5.03
CA LEU A 39 6.79 8.27 5.19
C LEU A 39 7.32 6.84 5.19
N SER A 40 7.04 6.08 6.25
CA SER A 40 7.48 4.70 6.39
C SER A 40 6.28 3.79 6.58
N ASN A 41 6.29 2.65 5.90
CA ASN A 41 5.33 1.57 6.09
C ASN A 41 6.11 0.26 6.23
N GLU A 42 6.25 -0.21 7.47
CA GLU A 42 7.07 -1.37 7.80
C GLU A 42 6.48 -2.68 7.26
N GLU A 43 5.14 -2.82 7.24
CA GLU A 43 4.46 -4.00 6.68
C GLU A 43 4.80 -4.19 5.19
N LEU A 44 4.84 -3.08 4.46
CA LEU A 44 5.20 -3.05 3.05
C LEU A 44 6.72 -3.04 2.81
N GLY A 45 7.54 -2.91 3.86
CA GLY A 45 8.99 -2.75 3.73
C GLY A 45 9.36 -1.50 2.94
N PHE A 46 8.57 -0.43 3.03
CA PHE A 46 8.68 0.75 2.19
C PHE A 46 9.01 2.00 3.01
N ARG A 47 9.91 2.84 2.49
CA ARG A 47 10.17 4.18 3.01
C ARG A 47 10.34 5.20 1.88
N PHE A 48 9.63 6.31 2.01
CA PHE A 48 9.72 7.50 1.18
C PHE A 48 10.44 8.61 1.95
N GLU A 49 11.41 9.27 1.31
CA GLU A 49 12.11 10.42 1.87
C GLU A 49 12.14 11.57 0.84
N ALA A 50 11.62 12.72 1.21
CA ALA A 50 11.72 13.96 0.44
C ALA A 50 12.63 14.97 1.14
N PRO A 51 13.63 15.54 0.44
CA PRO A 51 14.47 16.60 1.00
C PRO A 51 13.68 17.92 1.13
N PRO A 52 14.21 18.92 1.86
CA PRO A 52 13.62 20.26 1.83
C PRO A 52 13.69 20.83 0.41
N LYS A 53 12.64 21.58 0.04
CA LYS A 53 12.45 22.13 -1.31
C LYS A 53 12.41 21.04 -2.38
N ALA A 54 11.78 19.91 -2.10
CA ALA A 54 11.53 18.86 -3.08
C ALA A 54 10.59 19.33 -4.19
N SER A 55 9.75 20.32 -3.91
CA SER A 55 8.85 20.98 -4.86
C SER A 55 8.57 22.41 -4.42
N ASP A 56 8.37 23.30 -5.39
CA ASP A 56 7.95 24.69 -5.14
C ASP A 56 6.51 24.78 -4.61
N LYS A 57 5.70 23.75 -4.90
CA LYS A 57 4.31 23.60 -4.43
C LYS A 57 4.20 22.48 -3.40
N THR A 58 3.17 22.57 -2.55
CA THR A 58 2.82 21.50 -1.62
C THR A 58 2.05 20.40 -2.34
N TYR A 59 2.49 19.15 -2.16
CA TYR A 59 1.84 17.95 -2.66
C TYR A 59 1.60 16.97 -1.52
N GLU A 60 0.52 16.22 -1.59
CA GLU A 60 0.25 15.06 -0.76
C GLU A 60 0.79 13.80 -1.45
N VAL A 61 1.55 13.01 -0.71
CA VAL A 61 2.03 11.69 -1.14
C VAL A 61 1.16 10.64 -0.48
N LYS A 62 0.56 9.77 -1.29
CA LYS A 62 -0.26 8.64 -0.87
C LYS A 62 0.42 7.36 -1.30
N VAL A 63 0.52 6.41 -0.38
CA VAL A 63 1.12 5.11 -0.62
C VAL A 63 0.17 4.03 -0.16
N GLU A 64 -0.09 3.10 -1.07
CA GLU A 64 -1.03 2.01 -0.88
C GLU A 64 -0.39 0.70 -1.32
N ALA A 65 -0.72 -0.39 -0.61
CA ALA A 65 -0.39 -1.73 -1.07
C ALA A 65 -1.16 -2.01 -2.35
N THR A 66 -0.50 -2.62 -3.34
CA THR A 66 -1.19 -3.13 -4.52
C THR A 66 -0.94 -4.62 -4.67
N ASP A 67 -1.86 -5.30 -5.34
CA ASP A 67 -1.82 -6.75 -5.53
C ASP A 67 -0.67 -7.12 -6.48
N SER A 68 0.42 -7.64 -5.92
CA SER A 68 1.60 -8.07 -6.67
C SER A 68 1.29 -9.17 -7.68
N LYS A 69 0.21 -9.94 -7.50
CA LYS A 69 -0.21 -11.00 -8.43
C LYS A 69 -0.69 -10.46 -9.78
N LYS A 70 -1.06 -9.17 -9.85
CA LYS A 70 -1.46 -8.52 -11.10
C LYS A 70 -0.26 -8.15 -11.98
N ILE A 71 0.96 -8.20 -11.43
CA ILE A 71 2.19 -7.95 -12.18
C ILE A 71 2.69 -9.30 -12.69
N LEU A 72 2.71 -9.44 -14.03
CA LEU A 72 3.15 -10.68 -14.66
C LEU A 72 4.62 -10.95 -14.29
N PRO A 73 4.94 -12.11 -13.69
CA PRO A 73 6.32 -12.46 -13.41
C PRO A 73 7.07 -12.68 -14.73
N THR A 74 8.35 -12.38 -14.72
CA THR A 74 9.27 -12.76 -15.80
C THR A 74 10.06 -13.99 -15.37
N GLU A 75 10.77 -14.66 -16.28
CA GLU A 75 11.56 -15.85 -15.94
C GLU A 75 12.67 -15.55 -14.92
N GLU A 76 13.15 -14.30 -14.88
CA GLU A 76 14.26 -13.86 -14.03
C GLU A 76 13.83 -13.14 -12.75
N TYR A 77 12.63 -12.52 -12.74
CA TYR A 77 12.18 -11.68 -11.64
C TYR A 77 10.77 -12.00 -11.18
N PHE A 78 10.62 -12.08 -9.86
CA PHE A 78 9.34 -12.26 -9.19
C PHE A 78 9.05 -11.09 -8.25
N VAL A 79 7.83 -10.56 -8.35
CA VAL A 79 7.36 -9.49 -7.48
C VAL A 79 6.66 -10.11 -6.26
N THR A 80 7.20 -9.86 -5.07
CA THR A 80 6.63 -10.34 -3.80
C THR A 80 5.68 -9.32 -3.19
N LYS A 81 6.05 -8.04 -3.25
CA LYS A 81 5.26 -6.90 -2.79
C LYS A 81 5.24 -5.83 -3.86
N ALA A 82 4.12 -5.12 -3.95
CA ALA A 82 3.95 -4.00 -4.86
C ALA A 82 3.26 -2.86 -4.11
N VAL A 83 3.66 -1.63 -4.42
CA VAL A 83 3.07 -0.42 -3.84
C VAL A 83 2.68 0.54 -4.96
N ASP A 84 1.54 1.19 -4.81
CA ASP A 84 1.12 2.32 -5.65
C ASP A 84 1.44 3.62 -4.91
N ILE A 85 2.13 4.53 -5.59
CA ILE A 85 2.57 5.82 -5.03
C ILE A 85 1.99 6.93 -5.87
N LYS A 86 1.16 7.78 -5.23
CA LYS A 86 0.55 8.94 -5.87
C LYS A 86 1.02 10.21 -5.19
N ILE A 87 1.54 11.14 -5.98
CA ILE A 87 1.91 12.47 -5.51
C ILE A 87 0.94 13.46 -6.14
N VAL A 88 0.01 14.00 -5.36
CA VAL A 88 -1.13 14.79 -5.85
C VAL A 88 -1.24 16.14 -5.15
N ASN A 89 -1.73 17.16 -5.84
CA ASN A 89 -2.04 18.44 -5.21
C ASN A 89 -3.42 18.39 -4.51
N SER A 90 -3.84 19.49 -3.88
CA SER A 90 -5.14 19.61 -3.23
C SER A 90 -6.34 19.41 -4.17
N SER A 91 -6.14 19.58 -5.49
CA SER A 91 -7.16 19.31 -6.52
C SER A 91 -7.12 17.87 -7.05
N GLY A 92 -6.30 16.99 -6.46
CA GLY A 92 -6.15 15.59 -6.88
C GLY A 92 -5.33 15.38 -8.16
N LYS A 93 -4.70 16.42 -8.70
CA LYS A 93 -3.86 16.31 -9.90
C LYS A 93 -2.47 15.82 -9.55
N THR A 94 -1.98 14.84 -10.29
CA THR A 94 -0.63 14.30 -10.15
C THR A 94 0.43 15.38 -10.37
N ALA A 95 1.47 15.38 -9.55
CA ALA A 95 2.65 16.21 -9.75
C ALA A 95 3.32 15.85 -11.08
N GLY A 96 3.55 16.84 -11.93
CA GLY A 96 4.22 16.62 -13.23
C GLY A 96 5.72 16.35 -13.05
N ASN A 97 6.40 17.21 -12.29
CA ASN A 97 7.81 17.09 -11.96
C ASN A 97 8.06 17.59 -10.53
N LEU A 98 9.11 17.09 -9.89
CA LEU A 98 9.64 17.58 -8.62
C LEU A 98 10.90 18.40 -8.87
N THR A 99 11.14 19.40 -8.03
CA THR A 99 12.33 20.28 -8.10
C THR A 99 13.60 19.55 -7.67
N LYS A 100 13.49 18.57 -6.76
CA LYS A 100 14.60 17.71 -6.33
C LYS A 100 14.19 16.25 -6.31
N PRO A 101 15.16 15.32 -6.48
CA PRO A 101 14.89 13.90 -6.36
C PRO A 101 14.42 13.54 -4.96
N VAL A 102 13.45 12.64 -4.90
CA VAL A 102 13.01 11.96 -3.67
C VAL A 102 13.62 10.56 -3.64
N ARG A 103 13.73 9.97 -2.45
CA ARG A 103 14.25 8.61 -2.29
C ARG A 103 13.11 7.66 -1.97
N LEU A 104 13.08 6.56 -2.70
CA LEU A 104 12.23 5.41 -2.43
C LEU A 104 13.14 4.28 -1.97
N ILE A 105 12.83 3.69 -0.83
CA ILE A 105 13.63 2.65 -0.20
C ILE A 105 12.72 1.45 0.01
N PHE A 106 13.15 0.31 -0.50
CA PHE A 106 12.49 -0.97 -0.36
C PHE A 106 13.38 -1.92 0.43
N THR A 107 12.86 -2.44 1.52
CA THR A 107 13.50 -3.46 2.35
C THR A 107 12.79 -4.78 2.09
N PHE A 108 13.54 -5.78 1.64
CA PHE A 108 13.07 -7.14 1.39
C PHE A 108 13.90 -8.10 2.23
N ASN A 109 13.30 -8.62 3.30
CA ASN A 109 13.92 -9.63 4.17
C ASN A 109 13.29 -11.02 3.97
N ASP A 110 12.29 -11.14 3.09
CA ASP A 110 11.54 -12.35 2.87
C ASP A 110 12.22 -13.21 1.80
N ILE A 111 12.75 -14.37 2.19
CA ILE A 111 13.20 -15.41 1.26
C ILE A 111 11.95 -16.21 0.86
N ASP A 112 11.63 -16.28 -0.43
CA ASP A 112 10.61 -17.21 -0.92
C ASP A 112 11.16 -18.64 -0.87
N HIS A 113 11.10 -19.27 0.30
CA HIS A 113 11.64 -20.61 0.54
C HIS A 113 11.08 -21.67 -0.39
N LYS A 114 9.80 -21.54 -0.81
CA LYS A 114 9.14 -22.47 -1.73
C LYS A 114 9.74 -22.40 -3.14
N ARG A 115 10.23 -21.24 -3.56
CA ARG A 115 10.92 -21.08 -4.86
C ARG A 115 12.42 -21.31 -4.74
N ALA A 116 13.04 -20.89 -3.64
CA ALA A 116 14.44 -21.17 -3.36
C ALA A 116 14.73 -22.68 -3.36
N SER A 117 13.80 -23.51 -2.87
CA SER A 117 13.93 -24.98 -2.91
C SER A 117 13.90 -25.56 -4.33
N ASN A 118 13.26 -24.90 -5.29
CA ASN A 118 13.14 -25.37 -6.68
C ASN A 118 14.31 -24.94 -7.58
N MET A 119 15.20 -24.05 -7.12
CA MET A 119 16.39 -23.65 -7.88
C MET A 119 17.53 -24.68 -7.81
N ASN A 120 17.49 -25.60 -6.85
CA ASN A 120 18.54 -26.59 -6.61
C ASN A 120 18.21 -28.00 -7.12
N THR A 121 17.12 -28.17 -7.87
CA THR A 121 16.65 -29.48 -8.37
C THR A 121 16.89 -29.67 -9.87
N LYS A 122 18.00 -29.16 -10.41
CA LYS A 122 18.47 -29.50 -11.76
C LYS A 122 19.73 -30.37 -11.67
#